data_AF-A0A5S4V7R3-F1
#
_entry.id   AF-A0A5S4V7R3-F1
#
_cell.length_a   1.000
_cell.length_b   1.000
_cell.length_c   1.000
_cell.angle_alpha   90.00
_cell.angle_beta   90.00
_cell.angle_gamma   90.00
#
_symmetry.space_group_name_H-M   'P 1'
#
loop_
_entity.id
_entity.type
_entity.pdbx_description
1 polymer ?
#
loop_
_entity_poly.entity_id
_entity_poly.type
_entity_poly.pdbx_seq_one_letter_code
_entity_poly.pdbx_strand_id
1 'polypeptide(L)'
;MARRSKRDERDDGVDEGPGRQQGARFEATVHPGERDVALSQVSDLDLDRIPDPQGGVRVVVTADELAELVRRGYEVRVFRTVPIEPLDPKLIQSDEDAKRWLDERVAGIPREEEG
;
A
#
# COMPACT_ATOMS: atom_id res chain seq x y z
N MET A 1 19.57 53.15 -18.16
CA MET A 1 18.57 52.65 -17.19
C MET A 1 18.50 51.13 -17.31
N ALA A 2 19.12 50.42 -16.37
CA ALA A 2 18.96 48.98 -16.17
C ALA A 2 17.63 48.76 -15.41
N ARG A 3 16.89 47.65 -15.58
CA ARG A 3 17.22 46.32 -15.04
C ARG A 3 16.42 45.25 -15.79
N ARG A 4 17.16 44.28 -16.32
CA ARG A 4 16.71 42.96 -16.75
C ARG A 4 16.64 42.11 -15.47
N SER A 5 15.44 41.77 -15.00
CA SER A 5 15.24 40.81 -13.91
C SER A 5 14.70 39.53 -14.55
N LYS A 6 15.59 38.70 -15.09
CA LYS A 6 16.03 37.44 -14.46
C LYS A 6 14.84 36.64 -13.92
N ARG A 7 14.25 35.88 -14.85
CA ARG A 7 13.66 34.56 -14.65
C ARG A 7 14.57 33.79 -13.68
N ASP A 8 14.14 33.65 -12.44
CA ASP A 8 14.64 32.60 -11.55
C ASP A 8 13.62 31.47 -11.63
N GLU A 9 13.95 30.51 -12.48
CA GLU A 9 13.54 29.13 -12.32
C GLU A 9 13.98 28.67 -10.93
N ARG A 10 13.03 28.59 -9.99
CA ARG A 10 13.16 27.62 -8.90
C ARG A 10 12.36 26.39 -9.29
N ASP A 11 13.09 25.56 -10.01
CA ASP A 11 12.97 24.11 -10.02
C ASP A 11 13.06 23.62 -8.56
N ASP A 12 11.96 23.73 -7.82
CA ASP A 12 11.79 22.98 -6.57
C ASP A 12 11.41 21.55 -6.99
N GLY A 13 12.41 20.81 -7.46
CA GLY A 13 12.36 19.37 -7.57
C GLY A 13 12.05 18.83 -6.18
N VAL A 14 10.76 18.53 -5.96
CA VAL A 14 10.30 17.84 -4.76
C VAL A 14 10.93 16.46 -4.80
N ASP A 15 11.94 16.29 -3.95
CA ASP A 15 12.56 15.02 -3.62
C ASP A 15 11.47 14.07 -3.08
N GLU A 16 10.85 13.31 -3.97
CA GLU A 16 9.94 12.20 -3.66
C GLU A 16 10.75 11.01 -3.10
N GLY A 17 11.38 11.19 -1.93
CA GLY A 17 11.54 10.07 -1.00
C GLY A 17 10.14 9.50 -0.68
N PRO A 18 9.98 8.25 -0.18
CA PRO A 18 8.67 7.59 -0.03
C PRO A 18 7.77 8.44 0.86
N GLY A 19 7.03 9.31 0.19
CA GLY A 19 6.44 10.50 0.77
C GLY A 19 5.19 10.06 1.49
N ARG A 20 5.03 10.57 2.71
CA ARG A 20 3.85 10.42 3.56
C ARG A 20 2.58 10.55 2.71
N GLN A 21 2.03 9.42 2.27
CA GLN A 21 0.75 9.38 1.59
C GLN A 21 -0.28 9.82 2.63
N GLN A 22 -0.75 11.06 2.52
CA GLN A 22 -1.83 11.56 3.34
C GLN A 22 -3.14 11.12 2.65
N GLY A 23 -4.02 10.47 3.39
CA GLY A 23 -5.29 10.01 2.82
C GLY A 23 -5.89 8.85 3.61
N ALA A 24 -6.82 8.15 2.97
CA ALA A 24 -7.45 6.97 3.54
C ALA A 24 -7.49 5.84 2.51
N ARG A 25 -7.35 4.62 3.01
CA ARG A 25 -7.67 3.39 2.30
C ARG A 25 -9.02 2.86 2.78
N PHE A 26 -9.59 1.95 2.02
CA PHE A 26 -10.88 1.35 2.27
C PHE A 26 -10.69 -0.16 2.27
N GLU A 27 -11.10 -0.80 3.35
CA GLU A 27 -11.30 -2.25 3.34
C GLU A 27 -12.66 -2.54 2.74
N ALA A 28 -12.68 -3.32 1.66
CA ALA A 28 -13.88 -3.58 0.89
C ALA A 28 -13.91 -5.01 0.35
N THR A 29 -15.10 -5.47 -0.03
CA THR A 29 -15.27 -6.63 -0.90
C THR A 29 -15.70 -6.20 -2.29
N VAL A 30 -15.10 -6.82 -3.30
CA VAL A 30 -15.44 -6.68 -4.72
C VAL A 30 -16.28 -7.88 -5.13
N HIS A 31 -17.40 -7.60 -5.79
CA HIS A 31 -18.35 -8.59 -6.32
C HIS A 31 -18.53 -8.34 -7.82
N PRO A 32 -18.91 -9.37 -8.61
CA PRO A 32 -19.41 -9.14 -9.96
C PRO A 32 -20.58 -8.16 -9.87
N GLY A 33 -20.49 -7.01 -10.54
CA GLY A 33 -21.61 -6.08 -10.61
C GLY A 33 -22.68 -6.57 -11.60
N GLU A 34 -23.60 -5.69 -11.98
CA GLU A 34 -24.71 -6.02 -12.89
C GLU A 34 -24.26 -6.57 -14.26
N ARG A 35 -23.02 -6.30 -14.66
CA ARG A 35 -22.43 -6.78 -15.91
C ARG A 35 -21.78 -8.16 -15.81
N ASP A 36 -21.92 -8.83 -14.66
CA ASP A 36 -21.37 -10.16 -14.36
C ASP A 36 -19.86 -10.26 -14.69
N VAL A 37 -19.13 -9.20 -14.31
CA VAL A 37 -17.70 -9.07 -14.62
C VAL A 37 -16.90 -10.08 -13.81
N ALA A 38 -16.04 -10.84 -14.49
CA ALA A 38 -15.20 -11.83 -13.85
C ALA A 38 -14.28 -11.20 -12.79
N LEU A 39 -14.32 -11.74 -11.57
CA LEU A 39 -13.46 -11.31 -10.47
C LEU A 39 -11.97 -11.65 -10.68
N SER A 40 -11.67 -12.57 -11.60
CA SER A 40 -10.27 -12.86 -11.97
C SER A 40 -9.56 -11.61 -12.48
N GLN A 41 -10.24 -10.74 -13.23
CA GLN A 41 -9.70 -9.50 -13.80
C GLN A 41 -9.37 -8.42 -12.75
N VAL A 42 -9.76 -8.64 -11.48
CA VAL A 42 -9.28 -7.80 -10.36
C VAL A 42 -7.77 -7.98 -10.16
N SER A 43 -7.14 -9.05 -10.68
CA SER A 43 -5.67 -9.18 -10.74
C SER A 43 -4.99 -8.04 -11.45
N ASP A 44 -5.64 -7.50 -12.48
CA ASP A 44 -5.02 -6.58 -13.43
C ASP A 44 -4.88 -5.16 -12.85
N LEU A 45 -5.33 -4.99 -11.60
CA LEU A 45 -5.25 -3.76 -10.82
C LEU A 45 -4.11 -3.79 -9.78
N ASP A 46 -3.27 -4.84 -9.78
CA ASP A 46 -2.16 -5.03 -8.83
C ASP A 46 -2.58 -4.95 -7.35
N LEU A 47 -3.85 -5.24 -7.06
CA LEU A 47 -4.40 -5.21 -5.70
C LEU A 47 -4.04 -6.50 -4.95
N ASP A 48 -3.73 -6.36 -3.67
CA ASP A 48 -3.66 -7.49 -2.74
C ASP A 48 -5.07 -8.07 -2.54
N ARG A 49 -5.20 -9.37 -2.82
CA ARG A 49 -6.50 -10.08 -2.87
C ARG A 49 -6.55 -11.18 -1.83
N ILE A 50 -7.62 -11.18 -1.04
CA ILE A 50 -7.97 -12.28 -0.15
C ILE A 50 -9.34 -12.82 -0.61
N PRO A 51 -9.45 -14.13 -0.93
CA PRO A 51 -10.74 -14.72 -1.25
C PRO A 51 -11.74 -14.50 -0.11
N ASP A 52 -12.94 -14.02 -0.43
CA ASP A 52 -14.01 -13.85 0.55
C ASP A 52 -14.91 -15.12 0.59
N PRO A 53 -15.30 -15.63 1.77
CA PRO A 53 -16.15 -16.81 1.88
C PRO A 53 -17.51 -16.70 1.18
N GLN A 54 -18.00 -15.50 0.88
CA GLN A 54 -19.26 -15.27 0.17
C GLN A 54 -19.09 -15.21 -1.36
N GLY A 55 -17.88 -15.51 -1.87
CA GLY A 55 -17.58 -15.57 -3.31
C GLY A 55 -17.07 -14.25 -3.90
N GLY A 56 -16.86 -13.22 -3.07
CA GLY A 56 -16.21 -11.97 -3.47
C GLY A 56 -14.70 -11.99 -3.31
N VAL A 57 -14.07 -10.84 -3.51
CA VAL A 57 -12.64 -10.62 -3.24
C VAL A 57 -12.47 -9.48 -2.25
N ARG A 58 -11.85 -9.74 -1.11
CA ARG A 58 -11.51 -8.70 -0.14
C ARG A 58 -10.22 -8.00 -0.54
N VAL A 59 -10.26 -6.67 -0.53
CA VAL A 59 -9.19 -5.77 -0.97
C VAL A 59 -9.04 -4.60 -0.01
N VAL A 60 -7.86 -3.98 -0.01
CA VAL A 60 -7.61 -2.67 0.58
C VAL A 60 -7.24 -1.72 -0.54
N VAL A 61 -8.05 -0.69 -0.76
CA VAL A 61 -7.94 0.21 -1.93
C VAL A 61 -7.96 1.67 -1.51
N THR A 62 -7.36 2.53 -2.31
CA THR A 62 -7.51 3.99 -2.26
C THR A 62 -8.86 4.42 -2.87
N ALA A 63 -9.20 5.71 -2.75
CA ALA A 63 -10.40 6.27 -3.37
C ALA A 63 -10.39 6.15 -4.90
N ASP A 64 -9.22 6.35 -5.53
CA ASP A 64 -9.07 6.31 -6.99
C ASP A 64 -9.23 4.89 -7.54
N GLU A 65 -8.64 3.90 -6.86
CA GLU A 65 -8.81 2.48 -7.19
C GLU A 65 -10.26 2.01 -7.00
N LEU A 66 -10.93 2.48 -5.93
CA LEU A 66 -12.36 2.23 -5.73
C LEU A 66 -13.20 2.79 -6.88
N ALA A 67 -12.93 4.03 -7.30
CA ALA A 67 -13.62 4.65 -8.43
C ALA A 67 -13.37 3.86 -9.73
N GLU A 68 -12.15 3.38 -9.94
CA GLU A 68 -11.81 2.56 -11.10
C GLU A 68 -12.54 1.21 -11.11
N LEU A 69 -12.63 0.52 -9.97
CA LEU A 69 -13.40 -0.72 -9.83
C LEU A 69 -14.87 -0.49 -10.22
N VAL A 70 -15.48 0.59 -9.73
CA VAL A 70 -16.86 0.93 -10.06
C VAL A 70 -17.01 1.27 -11.55
N ARG A 71 -16.07 2.02 -12.14
CA ARG A 71 -16.08 2.33 -13.58
C ARG A 71 -16.00 1.07 -14.45
N ARG A 72 -15.25 0.06 -14.01
CA ARG A 72 -15.14 -1.25 -14.68
C ARG A 72 -16.39 -2.12 -14.52
N GLY A 73 -17.34 -1.71 -13.69
CA GLY A 73 -18.63 -2.38 -13.51
C GLY A 73 -18.65 -3.39 -12.38
N TYR A 74 -17.72 -3.32 -11.43
CA TYR A 74 -17.78 -4.09 -10.19
C TYR A 74 -18.71 -3.43 -9.16
N GLU A 75 -19.33 -4.25 -8.33
CA GLU A 75 -19.93 -3.79 -7.09
C GLU A 75 -18.88 -3.83 -5.97
N VAL A 76 -18.67 -2.70 -5.30
CA VAL A 76 -17.71 -2.59 -4.19
C VAL A 76 -18.46 -2.27 -2.90
N ARG A 77 -18.33 -3.15 -1.90
CA ARG A 77 -18.92 -2.97 -0.57
C ARG A 77 -17.83 -2.60 0.42
N VAL A 78 -17.85 -1.34 0.87
CA VAL A 78 -16.88 -0.81 1.84
C VAL A 78 -17.31 -1.17 3.26
N PHE A 79 -16.39 -1.74 4.04
CA PHE A 79 -16.62 -2.08 5.45
C PHE A 79 -16.11 -0.99 6.39
N ARG A 80 -14.88 -0.51 6.15
CA ARG A 80 -14.25 0.52 6.97
C ARG A 80 -13.24 1.34 6.20
N THR A 81 -13.03 2.54 6.71
CA THR A 81 -11.97 3.45 6.28
C THR A 81 -10.76 3.24 7.17
N VAL A 82 -9.57 3.13 6.58
CA VAL A 82 -8.28 2.96 7.25
C VAL A 82 -7.43 4.20 6.93
N PRO A 83 -7.14 5.06 7.92
CA PRO A 83 -6.33 6.25 7.66
C PRO A 83 -4.90 5.84 7.28
N ILE A 84 -4.32 6.55 6.33
CA ILE A 84 -2.90 6.40 6.00
C ILE A 84 -2.14 7.36 6.91
N GLU A 85 -1.50 6.78 7.93
CA GLU A 85 -0.70 7.52 8.90
C GLU A 85 0.76 7.03 8.82
N PRO A 86 1.73 7.91 9.10
CA PRO A 86 3.11 7.46 9.30
C PRO A 86 3.17 6.36 10.35
N LEU A 87 3.99 5.35 10.12
CA LEU A 87 4.24 4.30 11.11
C LEU A 87 4.70 4.94 12.43
N ASP A 88 4.10 4.53 13.56
CA ASP A 88 4.55 4.98 14.88
C ASP A 88 6.03 4.59 15.05
N PRO A 89 6.94 5.56 15.23
CA PRO A 89 8.36 5.27 15.37
C PRO A 89 8.68 4.31 16.52
N LYS A 90 7.81 4.21 17.54
CA LYS A 90 7.97 3.27 18.66
C LYS A 90 7.78 1.81 18.26
N LEU A 91 7.13 1.56 17.12
CA LEU A 91 6.96 0.21 16.55
C LEU A 91 8.15 -0.19 15.67
N ILE A 92 9.06 0.73 15.36
CA ILE A 92 10.27 0.46 14.58
C ILE A 92 11.33 -0.10 15.55
N GLN A 93 11.64 -1.39 15.42
CA GLN A 93 12.76 -1.98 16.16
C GLN A 93 14.09 -1.43 15.63
N SER A 94 15.03 -1.21 16.54
CA SER A 94 16.40 -0.91 16.14
C SER A 94 17.08 -2.15 15.56
N ASP A 95 18.12 -1.95 14.75
CA ASP A 95 18.93 -3.06 14.20
C ASP A 95 19.50 -3.95 15.32
N GLU A 96 19.88 -3.36 16.46
CA GLU A 96 20.37 -4.11 17.63
C GLU A 96 19.25 -4.94 18.29
N ASP A 97 18.02 -4.41 18.37
CA ASP A 97 16.87 -5.16 18.88
C ASP A 97 16.48 -6.29 17.94
N ALA A 98 16.49 -6.04 16.62
CA ALA A 98 16.21 -7.04 15.60
C ALA A 98 17.26 -8.15 15.60
N LYS A 99 18.55 -7.80 15.75
CA LYS A 99 19.65 -8.76 15.86
C LYS A 99 19.51 -9.62 17.11
N ARG A 100 19.24 -9.01 18.26
CA ARG A 100 19.02 -9.75 19.51
C ARG A 100 17.82 -10.69 19.42
N TRP A 101 16.70 -10.22 18.85
CA TRP A 101 15.52 -11.05 18.60
C TRP A 101 15.85 -12.24 17.68
N LEU A 102 16.62 -12.01 16.62
CA LEU A 102 17.02 -13.06 15.69
C LEU A 102 17.91 -14.09 16.38
N ASP A 103 18.93 -13.62 17.12
CA ASP A 103 19.86 -14.46 17.87
C ASP A 103 19.10 -15.34 18.88
N GLU A 104 18.11 -14.81 19.61
CA GLU A 104 17.25 -15.59 20.52
C GLU A 104 16.47 -16.69 19.80
N ARG A 105 16.03 -16.46 18.54
CA ARG A 105 15.28 -17.45 17.76
C ARG A 105 16.16 -18.53 17.14
N VAL A 106 17.41 -18.21 16.82
CA VAL A 106 18.33 -19.12 16.13
C VAL A 106 19.40 -19.73 17.02
N ALA A 107 19.44 -19.38 18.31
CA ALA A 107 20.43 -19.86 19.29
C ALA A 107 20.55 -21.40 19.44
N GLY A 108 19.63 -22.17 18.85
CA GLY A 108 19.67 -23.64 18.84
C GLY A 108 19.82 -24.29 17.46
N ILE A 109 20.00 -23.50 16.39
CA ILE A 109 20.15 -24.02 15.03
C ILE A 109 21.65 -24.19 14.76
N PRO A 110 22.16 -25.42 14.50
CA PRO A 110 23.55 -25.62 14.15
C PRO A 110 23.89 -24.82 12.90
N ARG A 111 24.92 -23.98 12.97
CA ARG A 111 25.52 -23.37 11.78
C ARG A 111 26.58 -24.32 11.26
N GLU A 112 26.31 -24.99 10.14
CA GLU A 112 27.36 -25.65 9.38
C GLU A 112 28.20 -24.55 8.71
N GLU A 113 29.34 -24.23 9.31
CA GLU A 113 30.38 -23.45 8.63
C GLU A 113 31.13 -24.41 7.72
N GLU A 114 30.79 -24.43 6.43
CA GLU A 114 31.68 -25.00 5.40
C GLU A 114 32.96 -24.15 5.37
N GLY A 115 34.07 -24.78 5.78
CA GLY A 115 35.41 -24.20 5.79
C GLY A 115 36.11 -24.21 4.44
#